data_AF-A0A414A6J9-F1
#
_entry.id   AF-A0A414A6J9-F1
#
_cell.length_a   1.000
_cell.length_b   1.000
_cell.length_c   1.000
_cell.angle_alpha   90.00
_cell.angle_beta   90.00
_cell.angle_gamma   90.00
#
_symmetry.space_group_name_H-M   'P 1'
#
loop_
_entity.id
_entity.type
_entity.pdbx_description
1 polymer ?
#
loop_
_entity_poly.entity_id
_entity_poly.type
_entity_poly.pdbx_seq_one_letter_code
_entity_poly.pdbx_strand_id
1 'polypeptide(L)'
;MVLLAVSVPSRTALRRIGYALFLDLTTFSLFLDTIKAYTNLIEAEHNQINGTPTTLTINLHHSKWSFHNGYKPFYTTTINYG
;
A
#
# COMPACT_ATOMS: atom_id res chain seq x y z
N MET A 1 3.08 -8.97 -56.48
CA MET A 1 3.44 -9.49 -55.15
C MET A 1 4.25 -8.40 -54.45
N VAL A 2 3.77 -7.85 -53.33
CA VAL A 2 4.51 -6.84 -52.54
C VAL A 2 5.27 -7.60 -51.45
N LEU A 3 6.60 -7.53 -51.45
CA LEU A 3 7.43 -8.15 -50.43
C LEU A 3 7.57 -7.15 -49.26
N LEU A 4 6.88 -7.41 -48.14
CA LEU A 4 7.08 -6.65 -46.91
C LEU A 4 8.36 -7.15 -46.23
N ALA A 5 9.43 -6.35 -46.23
CA ALA A 5 10.64 -6.68 -45.49
C ALA A 5 10.40 -6.45 -43.98
N VAL A 6 10.35 -7.51 -43.20
CA VAL A 6 10.36 -7.44 -41.73
C VAL A 6 11.82 -7.39 -41.28
N SER A 7 12.24 -6.32 -40.61
CA SER A 7 13.60 -6.20 -40.09
C SER A 7 13.76 -7.02 -38.80
N VAL A 8 14.80 -7.84 -38.74
CA VAL A 8 15.17 -8.61 -37.54
C VAL A 8 16.23 -7.82 -36.77
N PRO A 9 16.02 -7.52 -35.47
CA PRO A 9 17.00 -6.79 -34.68
C PRO A 9 18.28 -7.61 -34.52
N SER A 10 19.43 -6.93 -34.63
CA SER A 10 20.73 -7.58 -34.47
C SER A 10 20.93 -8.12 -33.06
N ARG A 11 21.78 -9.14 -32.90
CA ARG A 11 22.14 -9.71 -31.59
C ARG A 11 22.62 -8.63 -30.60
N THR A 12 23.35 -7.63 -31.09
CA THR A 12 23.82 -6.50 -30.27
C THR A 12 22.66 -5.61 -29.82
N ALA A 13 21.70 -5.33 -30.70
CA ALA A 13 20.50 -4.56 -30.35
C ALA A 13 19.66 -5.31 -29.30
N LEU A 14 19.46 -6.62 -29.47
CA LEU A 14 18.76 -7.47 -28.49
C LEU A 14 19.46 -7.45 -27.12
N ARG A 15 20.80 -7.55 -27.07
CA ARG A 15 21.54 -7.44 -25.82
C ARG A 15 21.36 -6.08 -25.15
N ARG A 16 21.43 -4.98 -25.90
CA ARG A 16 21.23 -3.62 -25.35
C ARG A 16 19.83 -3.43 -24.79
N ILE A 17 18.81 -3.91 -25.49
CA ILE A 17 17.42 -3.90 -25.00
C ILE A 17 17.30 -4.74 -23.73
N GLY A 18 17.88 -5.94 -23.71
CA GLY A 18 17.89 -6.80 -22.52
C GLY A 18 18.52 -6.13 -21.30
N TYR A 19 19.67 -5.46 -21.45
CA TYR A 19 20.29 -4.72 -20.36
C TYR A 19 19.47 -3.53 -19.89
N ALA A 20 18.84 -2.77 -20.81
CA ALA A 20 18.01 -1.64 -20.47
C ALA A 20 16.78 -2.07 -19.64
N LEU A 21 16.10 -3.14 -20.07
CA LEU A 21 14.95 -3.69 -19.35
C LEU A 21 15.34 -4.26 -17.98
N PHE A 22 16.49 -4.94 -17.89
CA PHE A 22 16.99 -5.47 -16.63
C PHE A 22 17.32 -4.35 -15.61
N LEU A 23 17.98 -3.29 -16.07
CA LEU A 23 18.30 -2.13 -15.23
C LEU A 23 17.04 -1.39 -14.76
N ASP A 24 16.08 -1.20 -15.65
CA ASP A 24 14.79 -0.55 -15.32
C ASP A 24 14.02 -1.35 -14.26
N LEU A 25 13.91 -2.67 -14.45
CA LEU A 25 13.26 -3.56 -13.49
C LEU A 25 13.96 -3.59 -12.13
N THR A 26 15.30 -3.60 -12.12
CA THR A 26 16.09 -3.56 -10.88
C THR A 26 15.89 -2.24 -10.15
N THR A 27 15.84 -1.12 -10.88
CA THR A 27 15.61 0.21 -10.31
C THR A 27 14.21 0.32 -9.73
N PHE A 28 13.20 -0.20 -10.43
CA PHE A 28 11.82 -0.25 -9.95
C PHE A 28 11.69 -1.11 -8.69
N SER A 29 12.36 -2.27 -8.64
CA SER A 29 12.37 -3.13 -7.45
C SER A 29 12.96 -2.39 -6.23
N LEU A 30 14.09 -1.71 -6.39
CA LEU A 30 14.71 -0.93 -5.32
C LEU A 30 13.81 0.21 -4.84
N PHE A 31 13.10 0.86 -5.76
CA PHE A 31 12.10 1.87 -5.41
C PHE A 31 10.99 1.29 -4.52
N LEU A 32 10.45 0.13 -4.87
CA LEU A 32 9.42 -0.53 -4.05
C LEU A 32 9.94 -0.91 -2.65
N ASP A 33 11.16 -1.44 -2.57
CA ASP A 33 11.80 -1.78 -1.28
C ASP A 33 11.96 -0.53 -0.40
N THR A 34 12.34 0.59 -1.02
CA THR A 34 12.46 1.88 -0.34
C THR A 34 11.11 2.35 0.20
N ILE A 35 10.05 2.29 -0.59
CA ILE A 35 8.69 2.64 -0.15
C ILE A 35 8.26 1.76 1.03
N LYS A 36 8.51 0.45 0.95
CA LYS A 36 8.17 -0.49 2.02
C LYS A 36 8.94 -0.20 3.32
N ALA A 37 10.21 0.18 3.22
CA ALA A 37 10.99 0.58 4.38
C ALA A 37 10.41 1.84 5.04
N TYR A 38 10.05 2.86 4.25
CA TYR A 38 9.43 4.08 4.76
C TYR A 38 8.07 3.82 5.40
N THR A 39 7.21 2.98 4.82
CA THR A 39 5.91 2.65 5.44
C THR A 39 6.07 1.99 6.78
N ASN A 40 7.05 1.08 6.92
CA ASN A 40 7.33 0.41 8.19
C ASN A 40 7.84 1.40 9.25
N LEU A 41 8.68 2.37 8.86
CA LEU A 41 9.14 3.43 9.78
C LEU A 41 7.98 4.28 10.24
N ILE A 42 7.12 4.71 9.32
CA ILE A 42 5.92 5.51 9.63
C ILE A 42 4.99 4.74 10.57
N GLU A 43 4.77 3.44 10.32
CA GLU A 43 3.97 2.58 11.19
C GLU A 43 4.59 2.45 12.60
N ALA A 44 5.89 2.25 12.70
CA ALA A 44 6.60 2.15 13.98
C ALA A 44 6.49 3.45 14.79
N GLU A 45 6.71 4.61 14.17
CA GLU A 45 6.58 5.93 14.80
C GLU A 45 5.13 6.18 15.24
N HIS A 46 4.15 5.87 14.40
CA HIS A 46 2.73 6.00 14.77
C HIS A 46 2.36 5.09 15.96
N ASN A 47 2.84 3.84 15.97
CA ASN A 47 2.59 2.91 17.06
C ASN A 47 3.33 3.31 18.35
N GLN A 48 4.49 3.96 18.26
CA GLN A 48 5.18 4.52 19.43
C GLN A 48 4.37 5.65 20.08
N ILE A 49 3.75 6.51 19.26
CA ILE A 49 2.99 7.67 19.75
C ILE A 49 1.61 7.25 20.28
N ASN A 50 0.91 6.38 19.54
CA ASN A 50 -0.49 6.06 19.79
C ASN A 50 -0.73 4.69 20.43
N GLY A 51 0.32 3.89 20.60
CA GLY A 51 0.23 2.47 20.93
C GLY A 51 -0.23 1.63 19.73
N THR A 52 -0.02 0.32 19.82
CA THR A 52 -0.65 -0.61 18.86
C THR A 52 -2.14 -0.73 19.23
N PRO A 53 -3.07 -0.49 18.28
CA PRO A 53 -4.48 -0.66 18.54
C PRO A 53 -4.77 -2.14 18.80
N THR A 54 -5.12 -2.46 20.04
CA THR A 54 -5.50 -3.82 20.49
C THR A 54 -6.97 -3.90 20.87
N THR A 55 -7.67 -2.76 20.86
CA THR A 55 -9.06 -2.67 21.27
C THR A 55 -9.91 -1.96 20.23
N LEU A 56 -11.16 -2.40 20.09
CA LEU A 56 -12.20 -1.78 19.27
C LEU A 56 -13.38 -1.46 20.19
N THR A 57 -13.70 -0.18 20.31
CA THR A 57 -14.88 0.27 21.07
C THR A 57 -16.04 0.52 20.12
N ILE A 58 -17.15 -0.20 20.32
CA ILE A 58 -18.39 -0.06 19.56
C ILE A 58 -19.43 0.61 20.45
N ASN A 59 -19.89 1.80 20.03
CA ASN A 59 -20.91 2.58 20.71
C ASN A 59 -22.23 2.49 19.94
N LEU A 60 -23.28 1.96 20.58
CA LEU A 60 -24.63 1.88 20.01
C LEU A 60 -25.48 3.06 20.50
N HIS A 61 -25.98 3.85 19.56
CA HIS A 61 -26.89 4.96 19.80
C HIS A 61 -28.28 4.63 19.26
N HIS A 62 -29.33 5.16 19.89
CA HIS A 62 -30.72 4.90 19.46
C HIS A 62 -31.01 5.41 18.04
N SER A 63 -30.27 6.42 17.57
CA SER A 63 -30.42 6.98 16.24
C SER A 63 -29.18 7.76 15.82
N LYS A 64 -29.05 7.99 14.51
CA LYS A 64 -28.05 8.90 13.94
C LYS A 64 -28.18 10.33 14.50
N TRP A 65 -29.41 10.78 14.75
CA TRP A 65 -29.66 12.09 15.37
C TRP A 65 -29.08 12.15 16.80
N SER A 66 -29.28 11.12 17.60
CA SER A 66 -28.73 11.04 18.97
C SER A 66 -27.19 11.10 18.96
N PHE A 67 -26.55 10.38 18.05
CA PHE A 67 -25.09 10.43 17.86
C PHE A 67 -24.59 11.84 17.52
N HIS A 68 -25.19 12.52 16.54
CA HIS A 68 -24.75 13.85 16.14
C HIS A 68 -24.96 14.93 17.20
N ASN A 69 -25.97 14.77 18.07
CA ASN A 69 -26.23 15.70 19.17
C ASN A 69 -25.41 15.36 20.43
N GLY A 70 -24.47 14.42 20.37
CA GLY A 70 -23.54 14.12 21.46
C GLY A 70 -24.17 13.38 22.65
N TYR A 71 -25.34 12.78 22.48
CA TYR A 71 -25.95 11.98 23.53
C TYR A 71 -25.15 10.69 23.76
N LYS A 72 -25.07 10.26 25.03
CA LYS A 72 -24.37 9.03 25.43
C LYS A 72 -24.95 7.81 24.70
N PRO A 73 -24.12 6.85 24.24
CA PRO A 73 -24.61 5.57 23.73
C PRO A 73 -25.40 4.81 24.81
N PHE A 74 -26.42 4.05 24.38
CA PHE A 74 -27.21 3.21 25.29
C PHE A 74 -26.50 1.89 25.60
N TYR A 75 -25.59 1.47 24.74
CA TYR A 75 -24.75 0.30 24.93
C TYR A 75 -23.37 0.57 24.34
N THR A 76 -22.33 0.20 25.08
CA THR A 76 -20.95 0.25 24.64
C THR A 76 -20.33 -1.11 24.90
N THR A 77 -19.66 -1.67 23.90
CA THR A 77 -18.86 -2.88 24.06
C THR A 77 -17.45 -2.63 23.55
N THR A 78 -16.48 -3.24 24.20
CA THR A 78 -15.06 -3.16 23.83
C THR A 78 -14.59 -4.57 23.51
N ILE A 79 -14.08 -4.74 22.29
CA ILE A 79 -13.49 -6.00 21.84
C ILE A 79 -11.98 -5.86 21.95
N ASN A 80 -11.32 -6.81 22.62
CA ASN A 80 -9.86 -6.92 22.63
C ASN A 80 -9.44 -7.95 21.57
N TYR A 81 -8.52 -7.57 20.69
CA TYR A 81 -7.96 -8.39 19.61
C TYR A 81 -6.43 -8.32 19.55
N GLY A 82 -5.80 -7.76 20.60
CA GLY A 82 -4.35 -7.75 20.77
C GLY A 82 -3.79 -9.11 21.19
#